data_AF-A0A1H4P306-F1
#
_entry.id   AF-A0A1H4P306-F1
#
_cell.length_a   1.000
_cell.length_b   1.000
_cell.length_c   1.000
_cell.angle_alpha   90.00
_cell.angle_beta   90.00
_cell.angle_gamma   90.00
#
_symmetry.space_group_name_H-M   'P 1'
#
loop_
_entity.id
_entity.type
_entity.pdbx_description
1 polymer ?
#
loop_
_entity_poly.entity_id
_entity_poly.type
_entity_poly.pdbx_seq_one_letter_code
_entity_poly.pdbx_strand_id
1 'polypeptide(L)' 'MELRDSLPGGKAVIGVEQDGSFIWIGSKEHITEQARDEFMEMLTRIVREGLWVQNWPGR' A
#
# COMPACT_ATOMS: atom_id res chain seq x y z
N MET A 1 -0.78 5.86 -1.13
CA MET A 1 0.53 5.51 -0.58
C MET A 1 1.11 6.72 0.11
N GLU A 2 1.60 6.54 1.33
CA GLU A 2 2.41 7.53 2.05
C GLU A 2 3.87 7.11 2.03
N LEU A 3 4.79 8.06 1.84
CA LEU A 3 6.22 7.80 1.90
C LEU A 3 6.80 8.29 3.22
N ARG A 4 7.61 7.46 3.86
CA ARG A 4 8.43 7.79 5.04
C ARG A 4 9.90 7.62 4.72
N ASP A 5 10.77 8.28 5.48
CA ASP A 5 12.20 8.23 5.20
C ASP A 5 12.71 6.78 5.25
N SER A 6 12.38 6.04 6.31
CA SER A 6 12.66 4.61 6.44
C SER A 6 11.51 3.84 7.10
N LEU A 7 11.56 2.50 7.00
CA LEU A 7 10.61 1.59 7.64
C LEU A 7 11.33 0.56 8.53
N PRO A 8 10.64 0.04 9.56
CA PRO A 8 11.21 -0.95 10.47
C PRO A 8 11.70 -2.20 9.73
N GLY A 9 12.90 -2.66 10.12
CA GLY A 9 13.48 -3.90 9.59
C GLY A 9 13.88 -3.84 8.12
N GLY A 10 14.14 -2.65 7.57
CA GLY A 10 14.60 -2.48 6.17
C GLY A 10 13.54 -2.84 5.13
N LYS A 11 12.25 -2.75 5.49
CA LYS A 11 11.16 -3.04 4.55
C LYS A 11 11.01 -1.90 3.54
N ALA A 12 10.70 -2.25 2.30
CA ALA A 12 10.38 -1.27 1.26
C ALA A 12 8.93 -0.74 1.39
N VAL A 13 7.97 -1.61 1.75
CA VAL A 13 6.55 -1.29 1.93
C VAL A 13 5.98 -2.05 3.10
N ILE A 14 5.03 -1.44 3.82
CA ILE A 14 4.12 -2.10 4.75
C ILE A 14 2.68 -1.73 4.36
N GLY A 15 1.82 -2.74 4.27
CA GLY A 15 0.38 -2.54 4.17
C GLY A 15 -0.26 -2.38 5.54
N VAL A 16 -1.06 -1.33 5.69
CA VAL A 16 -1.85 -1.06 6.90
C VAL A 16 -3.32 -1.11 6.50
N GLU A 17 -4.03 -2.09 7.04
CA GLU A 17 -5.45 -2.32 6.79
C GLU A 17 -6.28 -1.95 8.02
N GLN A 18 -7.40 -1.29 7.79
CA GLN A 18 -8.49 -1.13 8.74
C GLN A 18 -9.80 -1.48 8.03
N ASP A 19 -10.89 -1.67 8.77
CA ASP A 19 -12.19 -1.98 8.17
C ASP A 19 -12.59 -0.94 7.11
N GLY A 20 -12.78 -1.38 5.87
CA GLY A 20 -13.13 -0.54 4.73
C GLY A 20 -12.00 0.34 4.19
N SER A 21 -10.76 0.20 4.69
CA SER A 21 -9.63 0.99 4.19
C SER A 21 -8.29 0.26 4.17
N PHE A 22 -7.44 0.66 3.22
CA PHE A 22 -6.10 0.14 3.08
C PHE A 22 -5.15 1.25 2.63
N ILE A 23 -3.98 1.29 3.26
CA ILE A 23 -2.89 2.19 2.86
C ILE A 23 -1.57 1.44 2.81
N TRP A 24 -0.77 1.75 1.78
CA TRP A 24 0.64 1.41 1.73
C TRP A 24 1.49 2.54 2.28
N ILE A 25 2.36 2.19 3.22
CA ILE A 25 3.45 3.05 3.69
C ILE A 25 4.73 2.54 3.05
N GLY A 26 5.38 3.37 2.24
CA GLY A 26 6.63 3.07 1.54
C GLY A 26 7.85 3.75 2.17
N SER A 27 9.03 3.17 1.99
CA SER A 27 10.32 3.76 2.37
C SER A 27 10.92 4.53 1.19
N LYS A 28 11.28 5.81 1.39
CA LYS A 28 11.98 6.63 0.37
C LYS A 28 13.35 6.07 0.01
N GLU A 29 14.02 5.38 0.93
CA GLU A 29 15.31 4.71 0.66
C GLU A 29 15.20 3.59 -0.38
N HIS A 30 14.00 3.02 -0.56
CA HIS A 30 13.80 1.82 -1.36
C HIS A 30 12.84 2.02 -2.54
N ILE A 31 12.06 3.11 -2.53
CA ILE A 31 11.03 3.38 -3.53
C ILE A 31 11.36 4.63 -4.31
N THR A 32 11.54 4.44 -5.61
CA THR A 32 11.64 5.55 -6.57
C THR A 32 10.27 6.19 -6.77
N GLU A 33 10.25 7.44 -7.23
CA GLU A 33 8.99 8.12 -7.58
C GLU A 33 8.20 7.36 -8.65
N GLN A 34 8.88 6.80 -9.65
CA GLN A 34 8.24 5.97 -10.66
C GLN A 34 7.54 4.75 -10.05
N ALA A 35 8.21 4.01 -9.16
CA ALA A 35 7.62 2.83 -8.53
C ALA A 35 6.39 3.22 -7.68
N ARG A 36 6.45 4.36 -6.99
CA ARG A 36 5.29 4.90 -6.26
C ARG A 36 4.12 5.15 -7.21
N ASP A 37 4.35 5.79 -8.35
CA ASP A 37 3.29 6.14 -9.30
C ASP A 37 2.65 4.89 -9.92
N GLU A 38 3.46 3.91 -10.34
CA GLU A 38 2.99 2.63 -10.84
C GLU A 38 2.18 1.85 -9.78
N PHE A 39 2.63 1.86 -8.52
CA PHE A 39 1.87 1.26 -7.42
C PHE A 39 0.54 1.97 -7.17
N MET A 40 0.51 3.31 -7.25
CA MET A 40 -0.72 4.08 -7.08
C MET A 40 -1.73 3.83 -8.19
N GLU A 41 -1.27 3.71 -9.44
CA GLU A 41 -2.11 3.35 -10.57
C GLU A 41 -2.74 1.97 -10.37
N MET A 42 -1.93 0.97 -10.01
CA MET A 42 -2.39 -0.39 -9.77
C MET A 42 -3.40 -0.46 -8.62
N LEU A 43 -3.11 0.17 -7.47
CA LEU A 43 -4.04 0.19 -6.33
C LEU A 43 -5.37 0.85 -6.70
N THR A 44 -5.31 1.97 -7.42
CA THR A 44 -6.51 2.67 -7.89
C THR A 44 -7.35 1.78 -8.79
N ARG A 45 -6.70 1.03 -9.69
CA ARG A 45 -7.37 0.10 -10.58
C ARG A 45 -8.05 -1.04 -9.82
N ILE A 46 -7.34 -1.69 -8.89
CA ILE A 46 -7.88 -2.81 -8.10
C ILE A 46 -9.13 -2.34 -7.31
N VAL A 47 -9.09 -1.16 -6.71
CA VAL A 47 -10.24 -0.61 -5.99
C VAL A 47 -11.40 -0.26 -6.94
N ARG A 48 -11.13 0.42 -8.06
CA ARG A 48 -12.17 0.82 -9.02
C ARG A 48 -12.87 -0.35 -9.69
N GLU A 49 -12.13 -1.40 -10.00
CA GLU A 49 -12.66 -2.60 -10.65
C GLU A 49 -13.31 -3.59 -9.66
N GLY A 50 -13.34 -3.26 -8.36
CA GLY A 50 -13.93 -4.13 -7.33
C GLY A 50 -13.13 -5.42 -7.11
N LEU A 51 -11.83 -5.40 -7.41
CA LEU A 51 -10.92 -6.54 -7.26
C LEU A 51 -10.33 -6.66 -5.85
N TRP A 52 -10.59 -5.67 -4.99
CA TRP A 52 -10.14 -5.66 -3.61
C TRP A 52 -11.25 -6.13 -2.66
N VAL A 53 -10.89 -7.01 -1.74
CA VAL A 53 -11.73 -7.47 -0.63
C VAL A 53 -10.87 -7.61 0.62
N GLN A 54 -11.43 -7.27 1.79
CA GLN A 54 -10.80 -7.51 3.08
C GLN A 54 -11.41 -8.72 3.75
N ASN A 55 -10.58 -9.64 4.20
CA ASN A 55 -11.00 -10.87 4.87
C ASN A 55 -10.53 -10.81 6.32
N TRP A 56 -11.46 -10.54 7.23
CA TRP A 56 -11.20 -10.48 8.65
C TRP A 56 -11.62 -11.79 9.32
N PRO A 57 -10.75 -12.42 10.15
CA PRO A 57 -11.17 -13.59 10.93
C PRO A 57 -12.34 -13.23 11.86
N GLY A 58 -13.43 -14.01 11.80
CA GLY A 58 -14.59 -13.84 12.68
C GLY A 58 -15.64 -12.85 12.21
N ARG A 59 -15.61 -12.46 10.93
CA ARG A 59 -16.70 -11.74 10.24
C ARG A 59 -17.20 -12.53 9.05
#